data_AF-A0A4Y9ZVG6-F1
#
_entry.id   AF-A0A4Y9ZVG6-F1
#
_cell.length_a   1.000
_cell.length_b   1.000
_cell.length_c   1.000
_cell.angle_alpha   90.00
_cell.angle_beta   90.00
_cell.angle_gamma   90.00
#
_symmetry.space_group_name_H-M   'P 1'
#
loop_
_entity.id
_entity.type
_entity.pdbx_description
1 polymer ?
#
loop_
_entity_poly.entity_id
_entity_poly.type
_entity_poly.pdbx_seq_one_letter_code
_entity_poly.pdbx_strand_id
1 'polypeptide(L)'
;MFATRDIAAGELVFAERALVIAPLLMPGITILGVERAEAEKDLLKHREALLERLLDRMQHEDATGFLALANSRTHATSRVLHGILELNARAIIASEMRPAIAGFSVESVFGLGGTCAVLSRINHSPNTIISFDISSFSFAVRVVRDVPAGSQITLSHPMHAAKR
;
A
#
# COMPACT_ATOMS: atom_id res chain seq x y z
N MET A 1 -6.05 10.01 -12.69
CA MET A 1 -5.93 11.36 -12.08
C MET A 1 -5.28 12.28 -13.09
N PHE A 2 -5.74 13.52 -13.22
CA PHE A 2 -5.24 14.51 -14.18
C PHE A 2 -4.90 15.82 -13.48
N ALA A 3 -3.87 16.51 -13.94
CA ALA A 3 -3.47 17.82 -13.43
C ALA A 3 -4.50 18.89 -13.84
N THR A 4 -4.93 19.73 -12.91
CA THR A 4 -5.85 20.84 -13.18
C THR A 4 -5.12 22.15 -13.51
N ARG A 5 -3.80 22.18 -13.29
CA ARG A 5 -2.88 23.27 -13.60
C ARG A 5 -1.51 22.70 -13.91
N ASP A 6 -0.59 23.56 -14.34
CA ASP A 6 0.82 23.20 -14.45
C ASP A 6 1.40 22.90 -13.06
N ILE A 7 2.21 21.84 -12.96
CA ILE A 7 2.86 21.38 -11.74
C ILE A 7 4.36 21.28 -12.03
N ALA A 8 5.19 21.95 -11.23
CA ALA A 8 6.63 21.96 -11.42
C ALA A 8 7.28 20.67 -10.87
N ALA A 9 8.42 20.26 -11.44
CA ALA A 9 9.19 19.13 -10.94
C ALA A 9 9.48 19.24 -9.43
N GLY A 10 9.25 18.15 -8.69
CA GLY A 10 9.43 18.06 -7.23
C GLY A 10 8.23 18.55 -6.40
N GLU A 11 7.26 19.21 -7.03
CA GLU A 11 6.09 19.76 -6.35
C GLU A 11 5.19 18.65 -5.79
N LEU A 12 4.60 18.90 -4.62
CA LEU A 12 3.63 18.00 -3.99
C LEU A 12 2.30 18.10 -4.74
N VAL A 13 1.83 16.95 -5.24
CA VAL A 13 0.50 16.85 -5.85
C VAL A 13 -0.56 16.76 -4.76
N PHE A 14 -0.41 15.77 -3.88
CA PHE A 14 -1.26 15.59 -2.70
C PHE A 14 -0.55 14.71 -1.67
N ALA A 15 -1.06 14.74 -0.44
CA ALA A 15 -0.75 13.77 0.60
C ALA A 15 -2.06 13.13 1.07
N GLU A 16 -2.04 11.83 1.32
CA GLU A 16 -3.21 11.07 1.72
C GLU A 16 -2.84 10.09 2.83
N ARG A 17 -3.62 10.11 3.91
CA ARG A 17 -3.50 9.16 5.01
C ARG A 17 -3.93 7.77 4.54
N ALA A 18 -3.17 6.74 4.91
CA ALA A 18 -3.54 5.37 4.61
C ALA A 18 -4.84 4.98 5.35
N LEU A 19 -5.78 4.35 4.64
CA LEU A 19 -6.98 3.73 5.22
C LEU A 19 -6.59 2.51 6.05
N VAL A 20 -5.69 1.68 5.52
CA VAL A 20 -5.21 0.45 6.14
C VAL A 20 -3.70 0.39 5.98
N ILE A 21 -2.99 0.06 7.06
CA ILE A 21 -1.57 -0.35 7.01
C ILE A 21 -1.50 -1.78 7.51
N ALA A 22 -0.99 -2.68 6.68
CA ALA A 22 -0.92 -4.10 6.98
C ALA A 22 0.32 -4.76 6.35
N PRO A 23 0.75 -5.93 6.86
CA PRO A 23 1.77 -6.73 6.21
C PRO A 23 1.32 -7.17 4.81
N LEU A 24 2.10 -6.84 3.77
CA LEU A 24 1.93 -7.35 2.40
C LEU A 24 2.64 -8.69 2.22
N LEU A 25 3.82 -8.81 2.83
CA LEU A 25 4.62 -10.02 2.86
C LEU A 25 4.83 -10.40 4.32
N MET A 26 4.38 -11.59 4.68
CA MET A 26 4.96 -12.34 5.79
C MET A 26 5.67 -13.52 5.15
N PRO A 27 6.89 -13.86 5.58
CA PRO A 27 7.45 -15.13 5.17
C PRO A 27 6.46 -16.21 5.57
N GLY A 28 6.28 -17.20 4.70
CA GLY A 28 5.72 -18.46 5.15
C GLY A 28 6.56 -18.88 6.34
N ILE A 29 5.95 -18.94 7.52
CA ILE A 29 6.61 -19.57 8.65
C ILE A 29 6.82 -21.00 8.16
N THR A 30 8.07 -21.36 7.86
CA THR A 30 8.43 -22.77 7.69
C THR A 30 8.30 -23.39 9.07
N ILE A 31 7.06 -23.63 9.50
CA ILE A 31 6.79 -24.41 10.70
C ILE A 31 7.23 -25.81 10.33
N LEU A 32 8.39 -26.22 10.85
CA LEU A 32 8.95 -27.55 10.70
C LEU A 32 7.83 -28.57 10.97
N GLY A 33 7.34 -29.24 9.92
CA GLY A 33 6.34 -30.31 10.02
C GLY A 33 4.91 -29.98 9.60
N VAL A 34 4.59 -28.77 9.13
CA VAL A 34 3.29 -28.48 8.51
C VAL A 34 3.44 -28.47 6.98
N GLU A 35 2.59 -29.23 6.28
CA GLU A 35 2.44 -29.16 4.82
C GLU A 35 2.26 -27.69 4.40
N ARG A 36 3.15 -27.20 3.52
CA ARG A 36 3.25 -25.78 3.15
C ARG A 36 1.90 -25.17 2.74
N ALA A 37 1.07 -25.95 2.05
CA ALA A 37 -0.25 -25.51 1.60
C ALA A 37 -1.26 -25.29 2.74
N GLU A 38 -1.22 -26.10 3.81
CA GLU A 38 -2.11 -25.95 4.97
C GLU A 38 -1.70 -24.72 5.79
N ALA A 39 -0.38 -24.53 5.99
CA ALA A 39 0.17 -23.35 6.66
C ALA A 39 -0.16 -22.05 5.92
N GLU A 40 -0.04 -22.03 4.59
CA GLU A 40 -0.42 -20.87 3.76
C GLU A 40 -1.92 -20.57 3.87
N LYS A 41 -2.77 -21.60 3.88
CA LYS A 41 -4.23 -21.45 4.04
C LYS A 41 -4.62 -20.86 5.39
N ASP A 42 -4.02 -21.33 6.48
CA ASP A 42 -4.30 -20.82 7.82
C ASP A 42 -3.77 -19.40 8.03
N LEU A 43 -2.59 -19.10 7.49
CA LEU A 43 -2.06 -17.73 7.49
C LEU A 43 -3.00 -16.77 6.75
N LEU A 44 -3.53 -17.18 5.59
CA LEU A 44 -4.48 -16.38 4.83
C LEU A 44 -5.81 -16.16 5.57
N LYS A 45 -6.36 -17.19 6.24
CA LYS A 45 -7.55 -17.02 7.10
C LYS A 45 -7.29 -16.02 8.21
N HIS A 46 -6.11 -16.09 8.84
CA HIS A 46 -5.74 -15.15 9.90
C HIS A 46 -5.63 -13.71 9.37
N ARG A 47 -5.07 -13.52 8.16
CA ARG A 47 -5.01 -12.21 7.51
C ARG A 47 -6.39 -11.63 7.21
N GLU A 48 -7.29 -12.43 6.66
CA GLU A 48 -8.68 -12.00 6.42
C GLU A 48 -9.36 -11.59 7.73
N ALA A 49 -9.29 -12.42 8.78
CA ALA A 49 -9.89 -12.09 10.08
C ALA A 49 -9.30 -10.82 10.72
N LEU A 50 -8.01 -10.53 10.51
CA LEU A 50 -7.41 -9.28 10.96
C LEU A 50 -7.93 -8.07 10.17
N LEU A 51 -8.09 -8.21 8.84
CA LEU A 51 -8.66 -7.15 8.01
C LEU A 51 -10.12 -6.89 8.38
N GLU A 52 -10.94 -7.93 8.56
CA GLU A 52 -12.33 -7.82 9.03
C GLU A 52 -12.41 -7.01 10.34
N ARG A 53 -11.61 -7.39 11.35
CA ARG A 53 -11.57 -6.67 12.63
C ARG A 53 -11.11 -5.22 12.49
N LEU A 54 -10.25 -4.92 11.52
CA LEU A 54 -9.77 -3.57 11.26
C LEU A 54 -10.88 -2.73 10.61
N LEU A 55 -11.58 -3.32 9.64
CA LEU A 55 -12.76 -2.75 8.99
C LEU A 55 -13.92 -2.49 9.98
N ASP A 56 -14.15 -3.41 10.93
CA ASP A 56 -15.19 -3.25 11.95
C ASP A 56 -14.92 -2.09 12.92
N ARG A 57 -13.66 -1.66 13.04
CA ARG A 57 -13.22 -0.61 13.98
C ARG A 57 -12.94 0.72 13.30
N MET A 58 -12.93 0.77 11.98
CA MET A 58 -12.72 2.01 11.23
C MET A 58 -14.04 2.75 11.01
N GLN A 59 -13.97 4.03 10.61
CA GLN A 59 -15.18 4.78 10.27
C GLN A 59 -15.88 4.14 9.06
N HIS A 60 -17.21 4.24 9.02
CA HIS A 60 -18.00 3.57 8.00
C HIS A 60 -17.61 4.02 6.58
N GLU A 61 -17.28 5.30 6.42
CA GLU A 61 -16.85 5.90 5.16
C GLU A 61 -15.50 5.33 4.70
N ASP A 62 -14.56 5.15 5.62
CA ASP A 62 -13.23 4.60 5.32
C ASP A 62 -13.33 3.10 4.95
N ALA A 63 -14.16 2.35 5.67
CA ALA A 63 -14.42 0.94 5.37
C ALA A 63 -15.04 0.77 3.98
N THR A 64 -16.06 1.59 3.70
CA THR A 64 -16.71 1.64 2.38
C THR A 64 -15.71 2.03 1.29
N GLY A 65 -14.85 3.01 1.56
CA GLY A 65 -13.79 3.45 0.66
C GLY A 65 -12.82 2.33 0.30
N PHE A 66 -12.39 1.54 1.29
CA PHE A 66 -11.53 0.36 1.09
C PHE A 66 -12.24 -0.73 0.28
N LEU A 67 -13.47 -1.08 0.64
CA LEU A 67 -14.25 -2.13 -0.04
C LEU A 67 -14.59 -1.77 -1.50
N ALA A 68 -14.66 -0.47 -1.82
CA ALA A 68 -14.89 0.04 -3.17
C ALA A 68 -13.63 0.08 -4.06
N LEU A 69 -12.49 -0.42 -3.59
CA LEU A 69 -11.26 -0.53 -4.38
C LEU A 69 -11.31 -1.73 -5.32
N ALA A 70 -10.43 -1.72 -6.32
CA ALA A 70 -10.37 -2.81 -7.29
C ALA A 70 -10.01 -4.13 -6.61
N ASN A 71 -10.59 -5.23 -7.06
CA ASN A 71 -10.22 -6.57 -6.62
C ASN A 71 -10.07 -7.48 -7.83
N SER A 72 -8.92 -8.13 -7.97
CA SER A 72 -8.68 -9.08 -9.06
C SER A 72 -9.19 -10.49 -8.75
N ARG A 73 -9.66 -10.76 -7.52
CA ARG A 73 -10.09 -12.08 -7.04
C ARG A 73 -11.60 -12.16 -6.76
N THR A 74 -12.43 -11.69 -7.67
CA THR A 74 -13.90 -11.57 -7.53
C THR A 74 -14.66 -12.89 -7.35
N HIS A 75 -14.05 -14.05 -7.63
CA HIS A 75 -14.75 -15.36 -7.61
C HIS A 75 -14.34 -16.29 -6.44
N ALA A 76 -13.44 -15.86 -5.54
CA ALA A 76 -13.03 -16.67 -4.39
C ALA A 76 -13.68 -16.12 -3.09
N THR A 77 -14.81 -16.73 -2.71
CA THR A 77 -15.74 -16.29 -1.66
C THR A 77 -15.18 -16.19 -0.23
N SER A 78 -13.90 -16.49 0.02
CA SER A 78 -13.30 -16.41 1.35
C SER A 78 -12.04 -15.54 1.43
N ARG A 79 -11.71 -14.76 0.39
CA ARG A 79 -10.39 -14.09 0.26
C ARG A 79 -10.46 -12.70 -0.40
N VAL A 80 -11.56 -12.00 -0.15
CA VAL A 80 -11.88 -10.76 -0.86
C VAL A 80 -11.04 -9.60 -0.36
N LEU A 81 -10.86 -9.45 0.96
CA LEU A 81 -10.20 -8.28 1.55
C LEU A 81 -8.70 -8.31 1.31
N HIS A 82 -8.08 -9.47 1.42
CA HIS A 82 -6.66 -9.62 1.15
C HIS A 82 -6.36 -9.37 -0.34
N GLY A 83 -7.23 -9.80 -1.25
CA GLY A 83 -7.10 -9.49 -2.67
C GLY A 83 -7.16 -7.97 -2.96
N ILE A 84 -8.04 -7.25 -2.26
CA ILE A 84 -8.08 -5.77 -2.32
C ILE A 84 -6.77 -5.19 -1.79
N LEU A 85 -6.28 -5.64 -0.64
CA LEU A 85 -5.02 -5.17 -0.06
C LEU A 85 -3.85 -5.39 -1.03
N GLU A 86 -3.65 -6.63 -1.51
CA GLU A 86 -2.54 -7.00 -2.40
C GLU A 86 -2.51 -6.15 -3.68
N LEU A 87 -3.68 -5.87 -4.26
CA LEU A 87 -3.76 -5.14 -5.52
C LEU A 87 -3.56 -3.63 -5.36
N ASN A 88 -3.99 -3.07 -4.22
CA ASN A 88 -4.12 -1.62 -4.05
C ASN A 88 -3.06 -1.00 -3.14
N ALA A 89 -2.37 -1.80 -2.34
CA ALA A 89 -1.41 -1.29 -1.38
C ALA A 89 -0.15 -0.72 -2.07
N ARG A 90 0.51 0.18 -1.34
CA ARG A 90 1.85 0.69 -1.65
C ARG A 90 2.80 0.26 -0.56
N ALA A 91 3.95 -0.26 -0.96
CA ALA A 91 4.98 -0.65 -0.02
C ALA A 91 5.47 0.58 0.76
N ILE A 92 5.59 0.42 2.07
CA ILE A 92 6.25 1.38 2.95
C ILE A 92 7.68 0.89 3.11
N ILE A 93 8.66 1.69 2.71
CA ILE A 93 10.06 1.23 2.74
C ILE A 93 10.59 1.29 4.17
N ALA A 94 11.47 0.35 4.53
CA ALA A 94 11.95 0.22 5.90
C ALA A 94 12.62 1.49 6.47
N SER A 95 13.26 2.30 5.62
CA SER A 95 13.85 3.57 6.03
C SER A 95 12.81 4.59 6.50
N GLU A 96 11.57 4.54 6.00
CA GLU A 96 10.47 5.43 6.41
C GLU A 96 9.89 5.05 7.77
N MET A 97 10.01 3.77 8.15
CA MET A 97 9.56 3.26 9.45
C MET A 97 10.59 3.46 10.57
N ARG A 98 11.88 3.51 10.21
CA ARG A 98 13.01 3.57 11.14
C ARG A 98 12.91 4.70 12.19
N PRO A 99 12.38 5.91 11.87
CA PRO A 99 12.20 6.97 12.87
C PRO A 99 11.22 6.62 14.00
N ALA A 100 10.22 5.78 13.73
CA ALA A 100 9.21 5.42 14.73
C ALA A 100 9.47 4.06 15.40
N ILE A 101 10.19 3.17 14.73
CA ILE A 101 10.47 1.82 15.22
C ILE A 101 11.98 1.59 15.18
N ALA A 102 12.63 1.79 16.34
CA ALA A 102 14.05 1.51 16.50
C ALA A 102 14.34 0.03 16.18
N GLY A 103 15.34 -0.23 15.32
CA GLY A 103 15.69 -1.59 14.90
C GLY A 103 14.87 -2.15 13.74
N PHE A 104 13.92 -1.39 13.17
CA PHE A 104 13.23 -1.83 11.95
C PHE A 104 14.22 -1.89 10.78
N SER A 105 14.57 -3.11 10.38
CA SER A 105 15.57 -3.39 9.34
C SER A 105 14.90 -3.74 8.01
N VAL A 106 15.61 -3.47 6.91
CA VAL A 106 15.25 -3.94 5.55
C VAL A 106 15.32 -5.48 5.46
N GLU A 107 16.03 -6.11 6.39
CA GLU A 107 16.09 -7.56 6.57
C GLU A 107 14.92 -8.10 7.40
N SER A 108 14.09 -7.22 7.97
CA SER A 108 12.84 -7.66 8.58
C SER A 108 11.99 -8.29 7.49
N VAL A 109 11.60 -9.53 7.73
CA VAL A 109 10.91 -10.35 6.74
C VAL A 109 9.48 -9.84 6.45
N PHE A 110 9.07 -8.76 7.13
CA PHE A 110 7.75 -8.16 7.07
C PHE A 110 7.77 -6.92 6.18
N GLY A 111 7.27 -7.06 4.95
CA GLY A 111 6.97 -5.91 4.11
C GLY A 111 5.65 -5.29 4.56
N LEU A 112 5.66 -4.05 5.04
CA LEU A 112 4.44 -3.29 5.31
C LEU A 112 3.98 -2.56 4.05
N GLY A 113 2.66 -2.41 3.94
CA GLY A 113 2.07 -1.59 2.91
C GLY A 113 0.85 -0.86 3.42
N GLY A 114 0.58 0.27 2.79
CA GLY A 114 -0.60 1.07 3.07
C GLY A 114 -1.51 1.15 1.85
N THR A 115 -2.83 1.07 2.10
CA THR A 115 -3.88 1.23 1.10
C THR A 115 -4.58 2.56 1.30
N CYS A 116 -4.92 3.23 0.21
CA CYS A 116 -5.46 4.58 0.19
C CYS A 116 -6.70 4.65 -0.70
N ALA A 117 -7.58 5.63 -0.50
CA ALA A 117 -8.80 5.78 -1.30
C ALA A 117 -8.50 6.32 -2.71
N VAL A 118 -7.63 7.32 -2.81
CA VAL A 118 -7.30 8.03 -4.05
C VAL A 118 -6.04 7.44 -4.69
N LEU A 119 -4.94 7.32 -3.94
CA LEU A 119 -3.66 6.85 -4.45
C LEU A 119 -3.74 5.47 -5.10
N SER A 120 -4.58 4.57 -4.57
CA SER A 120 -4.78 3.23 -5.11
C SER A 120 -5.47 3.20 -6.48
N ARG A 121 -6.12 4.29 -6.90
CA ARG A 121 -6.81 4.42 -8.20
C ARG A 121 -5.96 5.08 -9.28
N ILE A 122 -4.73 5.48 -8.96
CA ILE A 122 -3.84 6.13 -9.93
C ILE A 122 -3.14 5.07 -10.77
N ASN A 123 -3.26 5.19 -12.09
CA ASN A 123 -2.66 4.28 -13.06
C ASN A 123 -1.13 4.30 -13.01
N HIS A 124 -0.55 3.18 -13.45
CA HIS A 124 0.88 2.96 -13.51
C HIS A 124 1.49 3.47 -14.83
N SER A 125 2.35 4.49 -14.82
CA SER A 125 3.16 4.98 -15.97
C SER A 125 4.06 6.18 -15.57
N PRO A 126 5.13 5.99 -14.80
CA PRO A 126 5.68 6.96 -13.85
C PRO A 126 5.89 8.40 -14.36
N ASN A 127 5.27 9.36 -13.68
CA ASN A 127 5.76 10.74 -13.61
C ASN A 127 5.79 11.30 -12.17
N THR A 128 5.61 10.42 -11.18
CA THR A 128 5.67 10.76 -9.76
C THR A 128 6.58 9.83 -8.97
N ILE A 129 7.00 10.30 -7.80
CA ILE A 129 7.57 9.51 -6.72
C ILE A 129 6.60 9.52 -5.54
N ILE A 130 6.61 8.44 -4.77
CA ILE A 130 5.81 8.27 -3.57
C ILE A 130 6.76 8.14 -2.39
N SER A 131 6.46 8.82 -1.29
CA SER A 131 7.11 8.62 0.00
C SER A 131 6.06 8.47 1.10
N PHE A 132 6.41 7.81 2.20
CA PHE A 132 5.58 7.67 3.37
C PHE A 132 6.10 8.51 4.54
N ASP A 133 5.22 9.30 5.14
CA ASP A 133 5.47 10.04 6.36
C ASP A 133 4.83 9.30 7.55
N ILE A 134 5.71 8.71 8.37
CA ILE A 134 5.32 7.93 9.55
C ILE A 134 4.62 8.78 10.62
N SER A 135 4.90 10.08 10.70
CA SER A 135 4.32 10.95 11.73
C SER A 135 2.83 11.21 11.50
N SER A 136 2.41 11.24 10.23
CA SER A 136 1.03 11.48 9.80
C SER A 136 0.33 10.23 9.25
N PHE A 137 1.05 9.11 9.11
CA PHE A 137 0.62 7.89 8.41
C PHE A 137 0.14 8.15 6.99
N SER A 138 0.82 9.06 6.28
CA SER A 138 0.40 9.53 4.96
C SER A 138 1.40 9.21 3.87
N PHE A 139 0.89 8.89 2.69
CA PHE A 139 1.67 8.87 1.47
C PHE A 139 1.65 10.24 0.82
N ALA A 140 2.82 10.74 0.44
CA ALA A 140 3.01 11.97 -0.32
C ALA A 140 3.39 11.63 -1.76
N VAL A 141 2.69 12.25 -2.72
CA VAL A 141 2.96 12.07 -4.16
C VAL A 141 3.56 13.36 -4.71
N ARG A 142 4.75 13.26 -5.30
CA ARG A 142 5.45 14.39 -5.94
C ARG A 142 5.76 14.08 -7.38
N VAL A 143 5.64 15.06 -8.27
CA VAL A 143 6.04 14.86 -9.67
C VAL A 143 7.56 14.86 -9.81
N VAL A 144 8.11 14.07 -10.74
CA VAL A 144 9.57 14.02 -11.01
C VAL A 144 10.00 14.93 -12.16
N ARG A 145 9.04 15.52 -12.86
CA ARG A 145 9.22 16.41 -14.00
C ARG A 145 8.04 17.36 -14.06
N ASP A 146 8.15 18.43 -14.84
CA ASP A 146 7.03 19.34 -15.07
C ASP A 146 5.85 18.59 -15.70
N VAL A 147 4.65 18.84 -15.20
CA VAL A 147 3.40 18.24 -15.67
C VAL A 147 2.46 19.36 -16.10
N PRO A 148 2.19 19.51 -17.40
CA PRO A 148 1.23 20.50 -17.90
C PRO A 148 -0.20 20.24 -17.41
N ALA A 149 -1.00 21.29 -17.30
CA ALA A 149 -2.43 21.19 -17.08
C ALA A 149 -3.10 20.21 -18.08
N GLY A 150 -4.06 19.42 -17.61
CA GLY A 150 -4.75 18.40 -18.40
C GLY A 150 -3.96 17.10 -18.61
N SER A 151 -2.68 17.05 -18.21
CA SER A 151 -1.87 15.82 -18.32
C SER A 151 -2.20 14.82 -17.23
N GLN A 152 -2.07 13.53 -17.54
CA GLN A 152 -2.29 12.46 -16.57
C GLN A 152 -1.16 12.40 -15.53
N ILE A 153 -1.52 12.21 -14.27
CA ILE A 153 -0.58 11.92 -13.18
C ILE A 153 -0.59 10.42 -12.92
N THR A 154 0.60 9.85 -12.79
CA THR A 154 0.84 8.41 -12.86
C THR A 154 1.94 7.99 -11.89
N LEU A 155 1.77 6.81 -11.28
CA LEU A 155 2.67 6.34 -10.23
C LEU A 155 3.89 5.63 -10.78
N SER A 156 5.03 5.81 -10.11
CA SER A 156 6.19 4.95 -10.25
C SER A 156 5.95 3.57 -9.64
N HIS A 157 6.51 2.52 -10.25
CA HIS A 157 6.77 1.27 -9.54
C HIS A 157 7.62 1.58 -8.29
N PRO A 158 7.52 0.76 -7.22
CA PRO A 158 8.44 0.89 -6.10
C PRO A 158 9.87 0.84 -6.64
N MET A 159 10.58 1.97 -6.59
CA MET A 159 12.00 1.99 -6.87
C MET A 159 12.69 1.26 -5.73
N HIS A 160 13.36 0.14 -6.04
CA HIS A 160 14.50 -0.27 -5.22
C HIS A 160 15.46 0.92 -5.20
N ALA A 161 15.67 1.50 -4.02
CA ALA A 161 16.68 2.53 -3.84
C ALA A 161 18.01 1.96 -4.34
N ALA A 162 18.49 2.49 -5.47
CA ALA A 162 19.86 2.24 -5.91
C ALA A 162 20.78 2.71 -4.80
N LYS A 163 21.56 1.78 -4.24
CA LYS A 163 22.64 2.09 -3.31
C LYS A 163 23.50 3.19 -3.94
N ARG A 164 23.55 4.36 -3.30
CA ARG A 164 24.64 5.32 -3.49
C ARG A 164 25.74 4.97 -2.50
#